data_AF-A0A2N6DFB5-F1
#
_entry.id   AF-A0A2N6DFB5-F1
#
_cell.length_a   1.000
_cell.length_b   1.000
_cell.length_c   1.000
_cell.angle_alpha   90.00
_cell.angle_beta   90.00
_cell.angle_gamma   90.00
#
_symmetry.space_group_name_H-M   'P 1'
#
loop_
_entity.id
_entity.type
_entity.pdbx_description
1 polymer ?
#
loop_
_entity_poly.entity_id
_entity_poly.type
_entity_poly.pdbx_seq_one_letter_code
_entity_poly.pdbx_strand_id
1 'polypeptide(L)'
;MIEEMAQRFTEIEEDLYMLLKCNNFGSYKDLLRITLERMNIKEINKAKPDWFGEVYCEGVPDYRTIYEIDDGYYQGTLLFVVPELDYQPCNYFTFKVEYGSCAWCDTLQGIQDCKDETEKAQDYKTLCMHMIQSCKIV
;
A
#
# COMPACT_ATOMS: atom_id res chain seq x y z
N MET A 1 -8.42 8.35 11.95
CA MET A 1 -8.11 8.23 10.50
C MET A 1 -6.77 7.53 10.24
N ILE A 2 -5.60 8.02 10.69
CA ILE A 2 -4.38 7.16 10.70
C ILE A 2 -4.61 5.92 11.57
N GLU A 3 -5.24 6.08 12.73
CA GLU A 3 -5.66 4.98 13.60
C GLU A 3 -6.63 4.01 12.91
N GLU A 4 -7.46 4.51 11.98
CA GLU A 4 -8.44 3.70 11.24
C GLU A 4 -7.77 2.90 10.12
N MET A 5 -6.83 3.51 9.39
CA MET A 5 -5.95 2.82 8.45
C MET A 5 -5.12 1.73 9.15
N ALA A 6 -4.54 2.03 10.31
CA ALA A 6 -3.79 1.06 11.10
C ALA A 6 -4.68 -0.08 11.60
N GLN A 7 -5.89 0.23 12.08
CA GLN A 7 -6.85 -0.79 12.51
C GLN A 7 -7.27 -1.70 11.34
N ARG A 8 -7.59 -1.12 10.17
CA ARG A 8 -7.90 -1.88 8.95
C ARG A 8 -6.73 -2.76 8.50
N PHE A 9 -5.49 -2.32 8.73
CA PHE A 9 -4.31 -3.13 8.44
C PHE A 9 -4.22 -4.35 9.37
N THR A 10 -4.44 -4.19 10.67
CA THR A 10 -4.44 -5.32 11.63
C THR A 10 -5.49 -6.38 11.26
N GLU A 11 -6.63 -5.98 10.73
CA GLU A 11 -7.69 -6.91 10.31
C GLU A 11 -7.33 -7.79 9.09
N ILE A 12 -6.35 -7.38 8.29
CA ILE A 12 -5.92 -8.11 7.09
C ILE A 12 -4.54 -8.77 7.27
N GLU A 13 -3.95 -8.67 8.46
CA GLU A 13 -2.53 -8.96 8.69
C GLU A 13 -2.17 -10.41 8.30
N GLU A 14 -3.00 -11.38 8.69
CA GLU A 14 -2.79 -12.80 8.39
C GLU A 14 -2.96 -13.09 6.89
N ASP A 15 -4.02 -12.57 6.28
CA ASP A 15 -4.30 -12.75 4.84
C ASP A 15 -3.20 -12.11 3.98
N LEU A 16 -2.74 -10.93 4.36
CA LEU A 16 -1.64 -10.23 3.71
C LEU A 16 -0.33 -11.02 3.84
N TYR A 17 -0.02 -11.52 5.04
CA TYR A 17 1.16 -12.35 5.27
C TYR A 17 1.18 -13.59 4.37
N MET A 18 0.06 -14.32 4.27
CA MET A 18 -0.04 -15.50 3.41
C MET A 18 0.17 -15.16 1.93
N LEU A 19 -0.33 -14.00 1.49
CA LEU A 19 -0.12 -13.53 0.13
C LEU A 19 1.35 -13.13 -0.11
N LEU A 20 1.96 -12.42 0.84
CA LEU A 20 3.35 -11.97 0.75
C LEU A 20 4.34 -13.13 0.72
N LYS A 21 4.02 -14.24 1.40
CA LYS A 21 4.84 -15.45 1.39
C LYS A 21 4.87 -16.15 0.02
N CYS A 22 3.77 -16.09 -0.72
CA CYS A 22 3.63 -16.81 -2.00
C CYS A 22 4.04 -15.99 -3.23
N ASN A 23 4.43 -14.73 -3.06
CA ASN A 23 4.70 -13.80 -4.16
C ASN A 23 5.99 -13.03 -3.93
N ASN A 24 6.62 -12.59 -5.01
CA ASN A 24 7.74 -11.66 -4.95
C ASN A 24 7.30 -10.34 -5.59
N PHE A 25 7.59 -9.22 -4.94
CA PHE A 25 7.15 -7.89 -5.37
C PHE A 25 8.32 -7.12 -5.92
N GLY A 26 8.17 -6.53 -7.10
CA GLY A 26 9.26 -5.82 -7.79
C GLY A 26 9.40 -4.35 -7.39
N SER A 27 8.37 -3.75 -6.79
CA SER A 27 8.35 -2.32 -6.47
C SER A 27 7.59 -2.01 -5.18
N TYR A 28 7.90 -0.87 -4.57
CA TYR A 28 7.13 -0.33 -3.45
C TYR A 28 5.68 -0.04 -3.86
N LYS A 29 5.45 0.38 -5.11
CA LYS A 29 4.12 0.62 -5.66
C LYS A 29 3.26 -0.64 -5.64
N ASP A 30 3.82 -1.79 -5.99
CA ASP A 30 3.10 -3.06 -5.99
C ASP A 30 2.71 -3.48 -4.57
N LEU A 31 3.62 -3.28 -3.61
CA LEU A 31 3.35 -3.53 -2.19
C LEU A 31 2.25 -2.60 -1.67
N LEU A 32 2.29 -1.31 -2.01
CA LEU A 32 1.23 -0.37 -1.64
C LEU A 32 -0.10 -0.80 -2.25
N ARG A 33 -0.12 -1.10 -3.56
CA ARG A 33 -1.31 -1.51 -4.29
C ARG A 33 -1.99 -2.71 -3.65
N ILE A 34 -1.25 -3.80 -3.42
CA ILE A 34 -1.83 -5.01 -2.86
C ILE A 34 -2.29 -4.81 -1.42
N THR A 35 -1.57 -4.00 -0.63
CA THR A 35 -1.97 -3.65 0.74
C THR A 35 -3.29 -2.90 0.73
N LEU A 36 -3.41 -1.85 -0.09
CA LEU A 36 -4.64 -1.07 -0.22
C LEU A 36 -5.79 -1.90 -0.77
N GLU A 37 -5.55 -2.74 -1.78
CA GLU A 37 -6.55 -3.67 -2.32
C GLU A 37 -7.15 -4.52 -1.20
N ARG A 38 -6.31 -5.16 -0.38
CA ARG A 38 -6.76 -6.01 0.73
C ARG A 38 -7.51 -5.21 1.80
N MET A 39 -7.00 -4.04 2.17
CA MET A 39 -7.68 -3.17 3.14
C MET A 39 -9.06 -2.71 2.64
N ASN A 40 -9.23 -2.54 1.33
CA ASN A 40 -10.44 -1.99 0.72
C ASN A 40 -11.54 -3.01 0.47
N ILE A 41 -11.22 -4.30 0.32
CA ILE A 41 -12.19 -5.36 -0.01
C ILE A 41 -13.44 -5.30 0.89
N LYS A 42 -13.26 -5.16 2.21
CA LYS A 42 -14.40 -5.12 3.14
C LYS A 42 -15.29 -3.92 2.94
N GLU A 43 -14.72 -2.74 2.69
CA GLU A 43 -15.48 -1.50 2.50
C GLU A 43 -16.19 -1.50 1.15
N ILE A 44 -15.50 -1.93 0.09
CA ILE A 44 -16.08 -2.08 -1.25
C ILE A 44 -17.25 -3.07 -1.23
N ASN A 45 -17.13 -4.19 -0.52
CA ASN A 45 -18.21 -5.18 -0.41
C ASN A 45 -19.43 -4.70 0.39
N LYS A 46 -19.27 -3.69 1.26
CA LYS A 46 -20.39 -3.07 2.00
C LYS A 46 -21.07 -1.98 1.18
N ALA A 47 -20.36 -1.37 0.24
CA ALA A 47 -20.87 -0.27 -0.54
C ALA A 47 -21.95 -0.73 -1.53
N LYS A 48 -22.97 0.11 -1.68
CA LYS A 48 -24.03 -0.13 -2.67
C LYS A 48 -23.58 0.46 -3.99
N PRO A 49 -23.63 -0.31 -5.09
CA PRO A 49 -23.39 0.26 -6.40
C PRO A 49 -24.43 1.34 -6.70
N ASP A 50 -24.01 2.36 -7.44
CA ASP A 50 -24.89 3.39 -7.96
C ASP A 50 -25.80 2.85 -9.08
N TRP A 51 -26.56 3.73 -9.72
CA TRP A 51 -27.46 3.35 -10.81
C TRP A 51 -26.74 2.75 -12.03
N PHE A 52 -25.46 3.07 -12.22
CA PHE A 52 -24.63 2.58 -13.32
C PHE A 52 -23.82 1.33 -12.95
N GLY A 53 -23.90 0.88 -11.69
CA GLY A 53 -23.14 -0.26 -11.20
C GLY A 53 -21.77 0.11 -10.64
N GLU A 54 -21.44 1.40 -10.53
CA GLU A 54 -20.17 1.88 -9.99
C GLU A 54 -20.20 1.94 -8.46
N VAL A 55 -19.06 1.64 -7.84
CA VAL A 55 -18.92 1.62 -6.37
C VAL A 55 -18.01 2.76 -5.96
N TYR A 56 -18.55 3.64 -5.12
CA TYR A 56 -17.83 4.73 -4.48
C TYR A 56 -17.78 4.53 -2.97
N CYS A 57 -16.65 4.85 -2.36
CA CYS A 57 -16.43 4.76 -0.93
C CYS A 57 -15.61 5.97 -0.48
N GLU A 58 -16.29 6.94 0.12
CA GLU A 58 -15.63 8.07 0.79
C GLU A 58 -14.63 7.56 1.84
N GLY A 59 -13.46 8.17 1.90
CA GLY A 59 -12.41 7.77 2.86
C GLY A 59 -11.70 6.45 2.52
N VAL A 60 -11.96 5.85 1.35
CA VAL A 60 -11.26 4.66 0.87
C VAL A 60 -10.32 5.04 -0.28
N PRO A 61 -8.99 4.82 -0.19
CA PRO A 61 -8.07 5.13 -1.28
C PRO A 61 -8.30 4.20 -2.48
N ASP A 62 -8.36 4.73 -3.70
CA ASP A 62 -8.50 3.90 -4.91
C ASP A 62 -7.18 3.19 -5.27
N TYR A 63 -7.02 1.94 -4.81
CA TYR A 63 -5.84 1.12 -5.07
C TYR A 63 -5.52 0.92 -6.56
N ARG A 64 -6.47 1.16 -7.46
CA ARG A 64 -6.28 1.05 -8.92
C ARG A 64 -5.59 2.29 -9.50
N THR A 65 -5.63 3.41 -8.79
CA THR A 65 -5.14 4.71 -9.23
C THR A 65 -4.04 5.19 -8.28
N ILE A 66 -2.80 4.75 -8.52
CA ILE A 66 -1.64 5.16 -7.71
C ILE A 66 -0.69 5.98 -8.58
N TYR A 67 -0.60 7.27 -8.29
CA TYR A 67 0.42 8.15 -8.86
C TYR A 67 1.71 8.00 -8.06
N GLU A 68 2.82 7.86 -8.76
CA GLU A 68 4.16 7.76 -8.17
C GLU A 68 4.97 8.96 -8.63
N ILE A 69 5.53 9.68 -7.68
CA ILE A 69 6.46 10.79 -7.90
C ILE A 69 7.82 10.32 -7.39
N ASP A 70 8.77 10.26 -8.31
CA ASP A 70 10.17 9.92 -8.04
C ASP A 70 11.07 10.95 -8.70
N ASP A 71 11.63 11.84 -7.87
CA ASP A 71 12.64 12.81 -8.27
C ASP A 71 14.07 12.31 -7.96
N GLY A 72 14.19 11.08 -7.45
CA GLY A 72 15.47 10.42 -7.21
C GLY A 72 16.03 9.79 -8.50
N TYR A 73 17.31 9.49 -8.49
CA TYR A 73 18.00 8.84 -9.63
C TYR A 73 18.67 7.52 -9.21
N TYR A 74 19.32 7.54 -8.04
CA TYR A 74 20.08 6.40 -7.52
C TYR A 74 19.64 6.01 -6.10
N GLN A 75 19.18 7.00 -5.33
CA GLN A 75 18.56 6.88 -4.01
C GLN A 75 17.62 8.09 -3.87
N GLY A 76 16.60 7.99 -3.03
CA GLY A 76 15.65 9.10 -2.93
C GLY A 76 14.43 8.82 -2.07
N THR A 77 13.37 9.55 -2.37
CA THR A 77 12.06 9.42 -1.73
C THR A 77 11.02 9.20 -2.81
N LEU A 78 10.26 8.13 -2.68
CA LEU A 78 9.04 7.91 -3.45
C LEU A 78 7.89 8.56 -2.69
N LEU A 79 7.11 9.38 -3.41
CA LEU A 79 5.84 9.91 -2.95
C LEU A 79 4.73 9.29 -3.79
N PHE A 80 3.87 8.52 -3.13
CA PHE A 80 2.66 7.99 -3.74
C PHE A 80 1.48 8.90 -3.42
N VAL A 81 0.67 9.22 -4.42
CA VAL A 81 -0.57 9.96 -4.27
C VAL A 81 -1.70 9.08 -4.80
N VAL A 82 -2.71 8.85 -3.97
CA VAL A 82 -3.84 7.96 -4.26
C VAL A 82 -5.12 8.75 -4.00
N PRO A 83 -5.97 9.02 -5.00
CA PRO A 83 -7.25 9.67 -4.76
C PRO A 83 -8.17 8.73 -3.96
N GLU A 84 -9.17 9.29 -3.30
CA GLU A 84 -10.28 8.48 -2.80
C GLU A 84 -11.06 7.78 -3.92
N LEU A 85 -11.74 6.69 -3.57
CA LEU A 85 -12.59 5.91 -4.45
C LEU A 85 -13.91 6.65 -4.66
N ASP A 86 -13.88 7.66 -5.51
CA ASP A 86 -15.04 8.45 -5.87
C ASP A 86 -15.00 8.91 -7.33
N TYR A 87 -16.15 9.32 -7.87
CA TYR A 87 -16.25 9.92 -9.20
C TYR A 87 -15.50 11.25 -9.29
N GLN A 88 -15.55 12.05 -8.22
CA GLN A 88 -14.89 13.36 -8.11
C GLN A 88 -14.12 13.45 -6.78
N PRO A 89 -12.95 12.80 -6.70
CA PRO A 89 -12.21 12.69 -5.46
C PRO A 89 -11.80 14.08 -4.94
N CYS A 90 -12.19 14.37 -3.70
CA CYS A 90 -11.83 15.58 -2.97
C CYS A 90 -10.74 15.32 -1.91
N ASN A 91 -10.58 14.07 -1.48
CA ASN A 91 -9.51 13.65 -0.57
C ASN A 91 -8.42 12.87 -1.31
N TYR A 92 -7.15 13.12 -0.96
CA TYR A 92 -6.00 12.39 -1.48
C TYR A 92 -5.17 11.77 -0.35
N PHE A 93 -4.80 10.51 -0.51
CA PHE A 93 -3.93 9.78 0.39
C PHE A 93 -2.50 9.82 -0.14
N THR A 94 -1.58 10.29 0.70
CA THR A 94 -0.17 10.38 0.38
C THR A 94 0.63 9.38 1.21
N PHE A 95 1.55 8.66 0.56
CA PHE A 95 2.45 7.70 1.22
C PHE A 95 3.88 8.06 0.86
N LYS A 96 4.77 8.10 1.84
CA LYS A 96 6.20 8.40 1.63
C LYS A 96 7.03 7.17 1.96
N VAL A 97 7.97 6.84 1.07
CA VAL A 97 8.98 5.79 1.29
C VAL A 97 10.36 6.29 0.87
N GLU A 98 11.39 6.00 1.67
CA GLU A 98 12.78 6.26 1.31
C GLU A 98 13.38 4.99 0.70
N TYR A 99 14.13 5.15 -0.40
CA TYR A 99 14.71 4.04 -1.14
C TYR A 99 16.20 4.29 -1.42
N GLY A 100 16.94 3.21 -1.64
CA GLY A 100 18.39 3.24 -1.78
C GLY A 100 18.90 2.52 -3.01
N SER A 101 20.21 2.60 -3.21
CA SER A 101 20.85 2.02 -4.39
C SER A 101 21.32 0.57 -4.24
N CYS A 102 21.25 0.02 -3.03
CA CYS A 102 21.72 -1.31 -2.71
C CYS A 102 20.92 -1.90 -1.55
N ALA A 103 21.00 -3.22 -1.36
CA ALA A 103 20.28 -3.96 -0.32
C ALA A 103 20.49 -3.46 1.12
N TRP A 104 21.57 -2.70 1.37
CA TRP A 104 21.81 -2.12 2.69
C TRP A 104 21.16 -0.75 2.89
N CYS A 105 20.90 -0.04 1.79
CA CYS A 105 20.26 1.28 1.79
C CYS A 105 18.81 1.24 1.32
N ASP A 106 18.38 0.15 0.70
CA ASP A 106 17.03 -0.08 0.20
C ASP A 106 16.39 -1.27 0.91
N THR A 107 15.33 -1.00 1.66
CA THR A 107 14.63 -2.01 2.45
C THR A 107 14.02 -3.09 1.57
N LEU A 108 13.38 -2.72 0.44
CA LEU A 108 12.77 -3.68 -0.47
C LEU A 108 13.81 -4.64 -1.08
N GLN A 109 14.94 -4.10 -1.54
CA GLN A 109 16.03 -4.91 -2.10
C GLN A 109 16.64 -5.83 -1.03
N GLY A 110 16.83 -5.34 0.19
CA GLY A 110 17.28 -6.17 1.32
C GLY A 110 16.34 -7.35 1.60
N ILE A 111 15.03 -7.11 1.57
CA ILE A 111 14.00 -8.16 1.72
C ILE A 111 14.05 -9.15 0.55
N GLN A 112 14.23 -8.66 -0.67
CA GLN A 112 14.29 -9.50 -1.87
C GLN A 112 15.48 -10.47 -1.83
N ASP A 113 16.62 -10.03 -1.31
CA ASP A 113 17.85 -10.81 -1.15
C ASP A 113 17.80 -11.82 0.01
N CYS A 114 16.81 -11.72 0.90
CA CYS A 114 16.59 -12.67 1.98
C CYS A 114 16.22 -14.06 1.43
N LYS A 115 16.93 -15.09 1.90
CA LYS A 115 16.75 -16.50 1.47
C LYS A 115 15.70 -17.24 2.29
N ASP A 116 15.41 -16.79 3.49
CA ASP A 116 14.37 -17.38 4.33
C ASP A 116 13.02 -16.79 3.92
N GLU A 117 12.15 -17.62 3.33
CA GLU A 117 10.83 -17.20 2.85
C GLU A 117 9.92 -16.69 3.98
N THR A 118 10.10 -17.20 5.21
CA THR A 118 9.29 -16.81 6.36
C THR A 118 9.72 -15.45 6.89
N GLU A 119 11.04 -15.22 7.03
CA GLU A 119 11.61 -13.92 7.38
C GLU A 119 11.27 -12.87 6.32
N LYS A 120 11.45 -13.21 5.04
CA LYS A 120 11.11 -12.36 3.91
C LYS A 120 9.64 -11.91 3.92
N ALA A 121 8.70 -12.83 4.17
CA ALA A 121 7.28 -12.50 4.26
C ALA A 121 6.97 -11.58 5.45
N GLN A 122 7.64 -11.80 6.59
CA GLN A 122 7.49 -10.97 7.79
C GLN A 122 8.05 -9.56 7.58
N ASP A 123 9.17 -9.43 6.88
CA ASP A 123 9.75 -8.13 6.56
C ASP A 123 8.92 -7.37 5.53
N TYR A 124 8.40 -8.05 4.50
CA TYR A 124 7.44 -7.43 3.58
C TYR A 124 6.22 -6.89 4.33
N LYS A 125 5.68 -7.65 5.29
CA LYS A 125 4.54 -7.23 6.10
C LYS A 125 4.87 -5.99 6.91
N THR A 126 6.05 -5.97 7.54
CA THR A 126 6.55 -4.82 8.31
C THR A 126 6.71 -3.59 7.43
N LEU A 127 7.25 -3.76 6.22
CA LEU A 127 7.37 -2.67 5.24
C LEU A 127 5.98 -2.12 4.85
N CYS A 128 5.01 -3.00 4.52
CA CYS A 128 3.64 -2.58 4.22
C CYS A 128 3.02 -1.79 5.39
N MET A 129 3.21 -2.25 6.63
CA MET A 129 2.73 -1.56 7.82
C MET A 129 3.34 -0.15 7.94
N HIS A 130 4.65 -0.02 7.77
CA HIS A 130 5.32 1.28 7.83
C HIS A 130 4.85 2.24 6.72
N MET A 131 4.58 1.72 5.52
CA MET A 131 3.99 2.51 4.44
C MET A 131 2.60 3.02 4.83
N ILE A 132 1.73 2.18 5.39
CA ILE A 132 0.40 2.59 5.85
C ILE A 132 0.48 3.59 7.02
N GLN A 133 1.43 3.42 7.93
CA GLN A 133 1.66 4.37 9.03
C GLN A 133 2.19 5.73 8.56
N SER A 134 2.84 5.80 7.40
CA SER A 134 3.28 7.07 6.80
C SER A 134 2.17 7.83 6.07
N CYS A 135 0.98 7.24 5.95
CA CYS A 135 -0.17 7.80 5.26
C CYS A 135 -0.59 9.16 5.84
N LYS A 136 -0.84 10.13 4.95
CA LYS A 136 -1.48 11.41 5.27
C LYS A 136 -2.57 11.72 4.25
N ILE A 137 -3.67 12.30 4.72
CA ILE A 137 -4.76 12.78 3.86
C ILE A 137 -4.57 14.27 3.61
N VAL A 138 -4.74 14.68 2.36
CA VAL A 138 -4.57 16.04 1.85
C VAL A 138 -5.83 16.49 1.14
#